data_AF-A0AAD6M6B1-F1
#
_entry.id   AF-A0AAD6M6B1-F1
#
_cell.length_a   1.000
_cell.length_b   1.000
_cell.length_c   1.000
_cell.angle_alpha   90.00
_cell.angle_beta   90.00
_cell.angle_gamma   90.00
#
_symmetry.space_group_name_H-M   'P 1'
#
loop_
_entity.id
_entity.type
_entity.pdbx_description
1 polymer ?
#
loop_
_entity_poly.entity_id
_entity_poly.type
_entity_poly.pdbx_seq_one_letter_code
_entity_poly.pdbx_strand_id
1 'polypeptide(L)'
;MQMPYIFTNPKSPLYDQFRDQNHQPPVLLDLDYAAGDPNPTNANQVYSSNLRVMLRYTYQNVEIPWLKSKPIPRRLGKKAAETKTALTPITAFPLVLDKTIVTVVSRPKKSRSRKEKEEEDEVLVIEGIEYDNDKFVRFDVFINDDLEIPSKPENTEFAGSFVNVSHKRAKKSKTRLILGITELLEDLETDGDDSIVVALVPRSNSVSDPVVISGVKIEFVKD
;
A
#
# COMPACT_ATOMS: atom_id res chain seq x y z
N MET A 1 -19.54 18.78 0.86
CA MET A 1 -20.76 19.46 1.35
C MET A 1 -21.59 19.82 0.12
N GLN A 2 -22.90 19.60 0.11
CA GLN A 2 -23.76 20.02 -1.01
C GLN A 2 -24.57 21.25 -0.60
N MET A 3 -25.02 22.03 -1.58
CA MET A 3 -25.98 23.10 -1.31
C MET A 3 -27.26 22.51 -0.69
N PRO A 4 -27.83 23.10 0.37
CA PRO A 4 -29.11 22.62 0.88
C PRO A 4 -30.25 22.77 -0.14
N TYR A 5 -31.11 21.76 -0.28
CA TYR A 5 -32.25 21.75 -1.22
C TYR A 5 -33.24 22.91 -1.03
N ILE A 6 -33.26 23.55 0.14
CA ILE A 6 -34.09 24.74 0.39
C ILE A 6 -33.73 25.93 -0.52
N PHE A 7 -32.50 25.99 -1.05
CA PHE A 7 -32.06 27.05 -1.96
C PHE A 7 -32.39 26.77 -3.43
N THR A 8 -32.79 25.54 -3.77
CA THR A 8 -33.13 25.14 -5.14
C THR A 8 -34.64 24.92 -5.35
N ASN A 9 -35.44 24.93 -4.29
CA ASN A 9 -36.89 24.79 -4.36
C ASN A 9 -37.56 26.13 -4.75
N PRO A 10 -38.24 26.25 -5.91
CA PRO A 10 -38.88 27.51 -6.34
C PRO A 10 -39.95 28.07 -5.39
N LYS A 11 -40.48 27.24 -4.48
CA LYS A 11 -41.45 27.66 -3.46
C LYS A 11 -40.80 28.21 -2.19
N SER A 12 -39.49 28.10 -2.07
CA SER A 12 -38.72 28.61 -0.93
C SER A 12 -38.50 30.12 -1.07
N PRO A 13 -38.63 30.90 0.03
CA PRO A 13 -38.24 32.31 0.01
C PRO A 13 -36.74 32.51 -0.20
N LEU A 14 -35.92 31.46 -0.08
CA LEU A 14 -34.46 31.49 -0.29
C LEU A 14 -34.05 31.07 -1.72
N TYR A 15 -35.03 30.76 -2.58
CA TYR A 15 -34.78 30.45 -3.98
C TYR A 15 -34.35 31.69 -4.76
N ASP A 16 -33.40 31.49 -5.67
CA ASP A 16 -32.96 32.52 -6.59
C ASP A 16 -32.79 31.90 -7.99
N GLN A 17 -33.51 32.46 -8.97
CA GLN A 17 -33.56 31.98 -10.35
C GLN A 17 -32.25 32.20 -11.12
N PHE A 18 -31.39 33.11 -10.65
CA PHE A 18 -30.10 33.42 -11.28
C PHE A 18 -28.96 32.56 -10.72
N ARG A 19 -29.22 31.64 -9.78
CA ARG A 19 -28.21 30.68 -9.32
C ARG A 19 -27.81 29.77 -10.46
N ASP A 20 -26.51 29.52 -10.56
CA ASP A 20 -25.97 28.59 -11.53
C ASP A 20 -26.57 27.18 -11.33
N GLN A 21 -27.25 26.68 -12.37
CA GLN A 21 -27.90 25.38 -12.37
C GLN A 21 -26.89 24.24 -12.23
N ASN A 22 -25.64 24.46 -12.67
CA ASN A 22 -24.59 23.45 -12.60
C ASN A 22 -23.99 23.28 -11.20
N HIS A 23 -24.27 24.21 -10.28
CA HIS A 23 -23.80 24.18 -8.89
C HIS A 23 -24.92 23.80 -7.91
N GLN A 24 -26.06 23.33 -8.42
CA GLN A 24 -27.17 22.80 -7.62
C GLN A 24 -26.92 21.34 -7.19
N PRO A 25 -27.57 20.85 -6.12
CA PRO A 25 -27.46 19.45 -5.71
C PRO A 25 -27.83 18.50 -6.86
N PRO A 26 -27.08 17.40 -7.07
CA PRO A 26 -26.14 16.76 -6.15
C PRO A 26 -24.68 17.23 -6.25
N VAL A 27 -24.38 18.33 -6.92
CA VAL A 27 -23.00 18.80 -7.12
C VAL A 27 -22.37 19.21 -5.78
N LEU A 28 -21.11 18.82 -5.58
CA LEU A 28 -20.33 19.21 -4.41
C LEU A 28 -20.04 20.72 -4.46
N LEU A 29 -20.31 21.39 -3.35
CA LEU A 29 -19.99 22.81 -3.20
C LEU A 29 -18.48 22.99 -3.27
N ASP A 30 -18.02 23.88 -4.15
CA ASP A 30 -16.64 24.35 -4.23
C ASP A 30 -16.53 25.72 -3.54
N LEU A 31 -15.78 25.78 -2.45
CA LEU A 31 -15.58 26.99 -1.65
C LEU A 31 -14.56 27.95 -2.26
N ASP A 32 -13.76 27.49 -3.25
CA ASP A 32 -12.75 28.29 -3.95
C ASP A 32 -13.21 28.74 -5.35
N TYR A 33 -14.49 28.55 -5.68
CA TYR A 33 -15.04 28.81 -7.02
C TYR A 33 -14.92 30.29 -7.43
N ALA A 34 -14.39 30.54 -8.63
CA ALA A 34 -14.46 31.81 -9.33
C ALA A 34 -15.35 31.73 -10.58
N ALA A 35 -16.02 32.85 -10.90
CA ALA A 35 -16.93 32.90 -12.04
C ALA A 35 -16.20 32.59 -13.36
N GLY A 36 -16.63 31.53 -14.05
CA GLY A 36 -16.01 31.04 -15.29
C GLY A 36 -15.15 29.79 -15.12
N ASP A 37 -14.93 29.33 -13.88
CA ASP A 37 -14.26 28.06 -13.63
C ASP A 37 -15.10 26.88 -14.13
N PRO A 38 -14.45 25.84 -14.68
CA PRO A 38 -15.15 24.62 -15.06
C PRO A 38 -15.71 23.94 -13.81
N ASN A 39 -16.89 23.32 -13.95
CA ASN A 39 -17.44 22.52 -12.87
C ASN A 39 -16.45 21.39 -12.49
N PRO A 40 -16.27 21.13 -11.19
CA PRO A 40 -15.34 20.12 -10.76
C PRO A 40 -15.79 18.73 -11.23
N THR A 41 -14.90 18.03 -11.93
CA THR A 41 -15.14 16.67 -12.45
C THR A 41 -14.76 15.58 -11.44
N ASN A 42 -13.98 15.93 -10.41
CA ASN A 42 -13.48 14.97 -9.41
C ASN A 42 -13.83 15.41 -7.99
N ALA A 43 -14.69 14.62 -7.32
CA ALA A 43 -15.13 14.88 -5.96
C ALA A 43 -13.98 14.99 -4.93
N ASN A 44 -12.93 14.18 -5.07
CA ASN A 44 -11.79 14.17 -4.14
C ASN A 44 -10.97 15.45 -4.22
N GLN A 45 -10.84 16.02 -5.42
CA GLN A 45 -10.19 17.32 -5.61
C GLN A 45 -10.96 18.44 -4.89
N VAL A 46 -12.28 18.47 -5.03
CA VAL A 46 -13.15 19.45 -4.34
C VAL A 46 -13.08 19.31 -2.84
N TYR A 47 -13.08 18.08 -2.30
CA TYR A 47 -12.91 17.87 -0.86
C TYR A 47 -11.60 18.45 -0.34
N SER A 48 -10.49 18.18 -1.03
CA SER A 48 -9.17 18.70 -0.63
C SER A 48 -9.10 20.23 -0.74
N SER A 49 -9.67 20.81 -1.79
CA SER A 49 -9.74 22.26 -2.01
C SER A 49 -10.53 22.93 -0.89
N ASN A 50 -11.74 22.42 -0.60
CA ASN A 50 -12.58 22.95 0.47
C ASN A 50 -11.90 22.91 1.84
N LEU A 51 -11.22 21.81 2.18
CA LEU A 51 -10.46 21.70 3.43
C LEU A 51 -9.35 22.75 3.51
N ARG A 52 -8.64 22.99 2.41
CA ARG A 52 -7.62 24.03 2.30
C ARG A 52 -8.20 25.42 2.51
N VAL A 53 -9.34 25.74 1.88
CA VAL A 53 -10.03 27.03 2.04
C VAL A 53 -10.51 27.22 3.48
N MET A 54 -11.13 26.20 4.09
CA MET A 54 -11.65 26.27 5.45
C MET A 54 -10.53 26.44 6.49
N LEU A 55 -9.41 25.72 6.33
CA LEU A 55 -8.30 25.74 7.27
C LEU A 55 -7.30 26.88 7.01
N ARG A 56 -7.39 27.53 5.84
CA ARG A 56 -6.58 28.70 5.43
C ARG A 56 -5.06 28.48 5.44
N TYR A 57 -4.61 27.23 5.27
CA TYR A 57 -3.19 26.92 5.09
C TYR A 57 -2.99 25.85 4.02
N THR A 58 -1.78 25.80 3.45
CA THR A 58 -1.37 24.76 2.51
C THR A 58 0.12 24.50 2.61
N TYR A 59 0.59 23.42 1.99
CA TYR A 59 2.02 23.19 1.82
C TYR A 59 2.55 24.03 0.66
N GLN A 60 3.82 24.43 0.74
CA GLN A 60 4.50 25.06 -0.37
C GLN A 60 4.62 24.05 -1.52
N ASN A 61 4.32 24.50 -2.74
CA ASN A 61 4.55 23.70 -3.94
C ASN A 61 6.06 23.62 -4.20
N VAL A 62 6.67 22.52 -3.76
CA VAL A 62 8.06 22.17 -4.02
C VAL A 62 8.11 21.01 -5.01
N GLU A 63 9.19 20.92 -5.79
CA GLU A 63 9.41 19.75 -6.63
C GLU A 63 9.46 18.48 -5.78
N ILE A 64 8.87 17.40 -6.28
CA ILE A 64 8.78 16.10 -5.61
C ILE A 64 9.72 15.12 -6.34
N PRO A 65 10.99 14.97 -5.90
CA PRO A 65 11.99 14.22 -6.66
C PRO A 65 11.70 12.72 -6.76
N TRP A 66 10.98 12.17 -5.77
CA TRP A 66 10.68 10.75 -5.68
C TRP A 66 9.54 10.30 -6.62
N LEU A 67 8.86 11.21 -7.31
CA LEU A 67 7.78 10.87 -8.26
C LEU A 67 8.26 10.03 -9.44
N LYS A 68 9.54 10.15 -9.82
CA LYS A 68 10.19 9.38 -10.90
C LYS A 68 11.21 8.36 -10.39
N SER A 69 11.30 8.17 -9.07
CA SER A 69 12.29 7.29 -8.43
C SER A 69 11.75 5.87 -8.25
N LYS A 70 11.24 5.29 -9.33
CA LYS A 70 10.72 3.91 -9.33
C LYS A 70 11.88 2.91 -9.16
N PRO A 71 11.76 1.88 -8.29
CA PRO A 71 12.77 0.82 -8.17
C PRO A 71 13.02 0.11 -9.49
N ILE A 72 14.26 -0.36 -9.69
CA ILE A 72 14.68 -1.03 -10.92
C ILE A 72 15.02 -2.49 -10.60
N PRO A 73 14.52 -3.47 -11.36
CA PRO A 73 14.82 -4.87 -11.09
C PRO A 73 16.32 -5.12 -11.27
N ARG A 74 16.94 -5.80 -10.30
CA ARG A 74 18.39 -6.02 -10.34
C ARG A 74 18.80 -6.95 -11.49
N ARG A 75 17.91 -7.86 -11.87
CA ARG A 75 18.12 -8.80 -12.97
C ARG A 75 16.93 -8.82 -13.91
N LEU A 76 17.08 -8.17 -15.08
CA LEU A 76 16.19 -8.46 -16.21
C LEU A 76 16.49 -9.85 -16.77
N GLY A 77 15.47 -10.70 -16.91
CA GLY A 77 15.52 -11.86 -17.81
C GLY A 77 16.24 -13.12 -17.32
N LYS A 78 16.48 -13.30 -16.02
CA LYS A 78 16.77 -14.64 -15.47
C LYS A 78 15.72 -14.97 -14.41
N LYS A 79 14.86 -15.94 -14.74
CA LYS A 79 14.01 -16.64 -13.77
C LYS A 79 14.81 -16.88 -12.50
N ALA A 80 14.20 -16.55 -11.35
CA ALA A 80 14.74 -16.69 -10.01
C ALA A 80 15.74 -17.84 -9.96
N ALA A 81 16.99 -17.54 -9.58
CA ALA A 81 17.95 -18.62 -9.41
C ALA A 81 17.33 -19.58 -8.40
N GLU A 82 17.31 -20.86 -8.76
CA GLU A 82 17.02 -21.97 -7.86
C GLU A 82 17.80 -21.71 -6.57
N THR A 83 17.13 -21.13 -5.58
CA THR A 83 17.81 -20.64 -4.40
C THR A 83 18.23 -21.89 -3.65
N LYS A 84 19.54 -22.10 -3.50
CA LYS A 84 20.13 -23.21 -2.72
C LYS A 84 19.80 -23.16 -1.21
N THR A 85 18.81 -22.35 -0.83
CA THR A 85 18.38 -22.14 0.55
C THR A 85 17.16 -23.03 0.81
N ALA A 86 17.18 -23.76 1.92
CA ALA A 86 16.09 -24.67 2.29
C ALA A 86 14.76 -23.91 2.36
N LEU A 87 13.80 -24.31 1.52
CA LEU A 87 12.46 -23.74 1.52
C LEU A 87 11.72 -24.18 2.78
N THR A 88 11.27 -23.23 3.59
CA THR A 88 10.33 -23.51 4.67
C THR A 88 8.93 -23.68 4.08
N PRO A 89 8.29 -24.85 4.24
CA PRO A 89 6.93 -25.04 3.74
C PRO A 89 5.96 -24.19 4.54
N ILE A 90 4.89 -23.69 3.90
CA ILE A 90 3.84 -22.89 4.57
C ILE A 90 3.23 -23.65 5.77
N THR A 91 3.25 -24.99 5.74
CA THR A 91 2.77 -25.82 6.86
C THR A 91 3.61 -25.72 8.13
N ALA A 92 4.82 -25.14 8.07
CA ALA A 92 5.67 -24.96 9.23
C ALA A 92 5.35 -23.70 10.04
N PHE A 93 4.41 -22.86 9.59
CA PHE A 93 3.93 -21.72 10.38
C PHE A 93 3.02 -22.19 11.52
N PRO A 94 3.09 -21.57 12.72
CA PRO A 94 3.82 -20.34 13.07
C PRO A 94 5.34 -20.53 13.25
N LEU A 95 6.14 -19.59 12.75
CA LEU A 95 7.61 -19.61 12.80
C LEU A 95 8.19 -18.41 13.55
N VAL A 96 9.28 -18.67 14.27
CA VAL A 96 10.11 -17.65 14.89
C VAL A 96 11.11 -17.09 13.87
N LEU A 97 11.14 -15.77 13.71
CA LEU A 97 12.02 -15.06 12.79
C LEU A 97 13.40 -14.79 13.43
N ASP A 98 14.16 -15.85 13.69
CA ASP A 98 15.55 -15.77 14.19
C ASP A 98 16.56 -15.60 13.05
N LYS A 99 16.27 -16.23 11.91
CA LYS A 99 17.10 -16.24 10.70
C LYS A 99 16.23 -15.90 9.50
N THR A 100 16.87 -15.70 8.35
CA THR A 100 16.17 -15.53 7.08
C THR A 100 15.27 -16.73 6.80
N ILE A 101 13.97 -16.47 6.64
CA ILE A 101 12.95 -17.46 6.32
C ILE A 101 12.59 -17.30 4.85
N VAL A 102 12.51 -18.40 4.10
CA VAL A 102 12.22 -18.41 2.66
C VAL A 102 11.02 -19.31 2.41
N THR A 103 9.92 -18.74 1.97
CA THR A 103 8.64 -19.45 1.80
C THR A 103 8.10 -19.26 0.41
N VAL A 104 7.62 -20.34 -0.19
CA VAL A 104 6.91 -20.29 -1.47
C VAL A 104 5.45 -20.00 -1.18
N VAL A 105 4.90 -18.93 -1.77
CA VAL A 105 3.51 -18.51 -1.59
C VAL A 105 2.78 -18.65 -2.93
N SER A 106 1.71 -19.44 -2.95
CA SER A 106 0.87 -19.66 -4.13
C SER A 106 0.00 -18.45 -4.43
N ARG A 107 -0.09 -18.09 -5.72
CA ARG A 107 -0.91 -16.95 -6.16
C ARG A 107 -2.35 -17.38 -6.48
N PRO A 108 -3.35 -16.56 -6.09
CA PRO A 108 -4.76 -16.86 -6.33
C PRO A 108 -5.23 -16.63 -7.79
N LYS A 109 -4.66 -15.67 -8.52
CA LYS A 109 -4.91 -15.44 -9.96
C LYS A 109 -3.59 -15.11 -10.68
N LYS A 110 -3.50 -15.41 -11.98
CA LYS A 110 -2.29 -15.20 -12.82
C LYS A 110 -2.61 -14.29 -14.00
N SER A 111 -1.59 -13.65 -14.58
CA SER A 111 -1.63 -12.93 -15.87
C SER A 111 -2.87 -12.05 -16.04
N ARG A 112 -3.09 -11.14 -15.08
CA ARG A 112 -4.27 -10.29 -15.05
C ARG A 112 -4.20 -9.22 -16.14
N SER A 113 -5.36 -8.81 -16.65
CA SER A 113 -5.41 -7.70 -17.62
C SER A 113 -5.12 -6.36 -16.92
N ARG A 114 -4.65 -5.35 -17.67
CA ARG A 114 -4.36 -4.02 -17.11
C ARG A 114 -5.54 -3.41 -16.33
N LYS A 115 -6.77 -3.65 -16.80
CA LYS A 115 -7.99 -3.17 -16.13
C LYS A 115 -8.23 -3.83 -14.78
N GLU A 116 -7.99 -5.14 -14.68
CA GLU A 116 -8.16 -5.88 -13.43
C GLU A 116 -7.11 -5.48 -12.38
N LYS A 117 -5.93 -5.03 -12.82
CA LYS A 117 -4.88 -4.52 -11.94
C LYS A 117 -5.18 -3.12 -11.43
N GLU A 118 -5.90 -2.31 -12.21
CA GLU A 118 -6.36 -0.98 -11.80
C GLU A 118 -7.59 -1.05 -10.87
N GLU A 119 -8.36 -2.16 -10.87
CA GLU A 119 -9.55 -2.35 -10.03
C GLU A 119 -9.29 -3.16 -8.74
N GLU A 120 -8.42 -4.18 -8.80
CA GLU A 120 -8.08 -5.05 -7.67
C GLU A 120 -6.56 -5.05 -7.48
N ASP A 121 -6.08 -4.60 -6.34
CA ASP A 121 -4.67 -4.69 -5.99
C ASP A 121 -4.33 -6.07 -5.42
N GLU A 122 -3.27 -6.69 -5.96
CA GLU A 122 -2.72 -7.93 -5.42
C GLU A 122 -1.79 -7.58 -4.27
N VAL A 123 -2.15 -8.01 -3.07
CA VAL A 123 -1.45 -7.67 -1.83
C VAL A 123 -0.89 -8.91 -1.15
N LEU A 124 0.36 -8.82 -0.71
CA LEU A 124 0.98 -9.79 0.19
C LEU A 124 0.63 -9.44 1.63
N VAL A 125 -0.06 -10.36 2.31
CA VAL A 125 -0.47 -10.22 3.70
C VAL A 125 0.35 -11.15 4.59
N ILE A 126 1.13 -10.57 5.50
CA ILE A 126 1.81 -11.29 6.57
C ILE A 126 0.94 -11.22 7.81
N GLU A 127 0.44 -12.36 8.25
CA GLU A 127 -0.51 -12.47 9.34
C GLU A 127 0.13 -12.84 10.67
N GLY A 128 -0.45 -12.26 11.73
CA GLY A 128 -0.16 -12.61 13.10
C GLY A 128 1.31 -12.45 13.47
N ILE A 129 1.85 -11.28 13.16
CA ILE A 129 3.19 -10.85 13.59
C ILE A 129 3.08 -10.53 15.07
N GLU A 130 3.63 -11.40 15.91
CA GLU A 130 3.69 -11.23 17.36
C GLU A 130 5.09 -10.79 17.76
N TYR A 131 5.17 -9.67 18.48
CA TYR A 131 6.43 -9.08 18.93
C TYR A 131 6.26 -8.31 20.24
N ASP A 132 7.38 -8.02 20.90
CA ASP A 132 7.43 -7.16 22.08
C ASP A 132 7.47 -5.68 21.68
N ASN A 133 6.56 -4.88 22.24
CA ASN A 133 6.47 -3.44 21.97
C ASN A 133 7.58 -2.63 22.63
N ASP A 134 8.28 -3.17 23.63
CA ASP A 134 9.35 -2.45 24.33
C ASP A 134 10.62 -2.33 23.47
N LYS A 135 10.72 -3.11 22.39
CA LYS A 135 11.89 -3.14 21.51
C LYS A 135 11.58 -2.68 20.10
N PHE A 136 12.61 -2.13 19.47
CA PHE A 136 12.58 -1.80 18.06
C PHE A 136 12.64 -3.10 17.25
N VAL A 137 11.66 -3.30 16.37
CA VAL A 137 11.56 -4.49 15.53
C VAL A 137 11.56 -4.06 14.09
N ARG A 138 12.45 -4.66 13.30
CA ARG A 138 12.53 -4.47 11.85
C ARG A 138 12.89 -5.77 11.17
N PHE A 139 12.12 -6.11 10.14
CA PHE A 139 12.48 -7.10 9.16
C PHE A 139 12.11 -6.61 7.76
N ASP A 140 12.91 -7.02 6.79
CA ASP A 140 12.77 -6.65 5.39
C ASP A 140 12.12 -7.82 4.64
N VAL A 141 11.29 -7.52 3.65
CA VAL A 141 10.54 -8.49 2.84
C VAL A 141 11.03 -8.40 1.40
N PHE A 142 11.51 -9.52 0.87
CA PHE A 142 11.96 -9.64 -0.51
C PHE A 142 11.11 -10.63 -1.29
N ILE A 143 10.95 -10.37 -2.58
CA ILE A 143 10.23 -11.23 -3.52
C ILE A 143 11.20 -11.68 -4.60
N ASN A 144 11.29 -12.99 -4.81
CA ASN A 144 12.13 -13.62 -5.83
C ASN A 144 13.61 -13.16 -5.81
N ASP A 145 14.16 -12.86 -4.63
CA ASP A 145 15.56 -12.44 -4.47
C ASP A 145 16.51 -13.62 -4.20
N ASP A 146 17.73 -13.49 -4.72
CA ASP A 146 18.85 -14.38 -4.42
C ASP A 146 19.50 -13.94 -3.11
N LEU A 147 19.08 -14.54 -2.01
CA LEU A 147 19.47 -14.19 -0.64
C LEU A 147 20.97 -14.34 -0.32
N GLU A 148 21.78 -14.86 -1.25
CA GLU A 148 23.25 -14.83 -1.15
C GLU A 148 23.79 -13.39 -1.14
N ILE A 149 23.10 -12.44 -1.81
CA ILE A 149 23.42 -11.00 -1.77
C ILE A 149 22.09 -10.23 -1.63
N PRO A 150 21.74 -9.74 -0.42
CA PRO A 150 20.43 -9.13 -0.19
C PRO A 150 20.27 -7.85 -1.03
N SER A 151 19.10 -7.71 -1.66
CA SER A 151 18.75 -6.50 -2.41
C SER A 151 18.80 -5.27 -1.53
N LYS A 152 19.27 -4.18 -2.13
CA LYS A 152 19.09 -2.85 -1.58
C LYS A 152 17.64 -2.39 -1.79
N PRO A 153 17.16 -1.41 -1.00
CA PRO A 153 15.84 -0.81 -1.19
C PRO A 153 15.59 -0.17 -2.56
N GLU A 154 16.64 0.03 -3.35
CA GLU A 154 16.59 0.57 -4.72
C GLU A 154 16.13 -0.46 -5.77
N ASN A 155 16.11 -1.76 -5.42
CA ASN A 155 15.75 -2.82 -6.37
C ASN A 155 14.29 -3.26 -6.19
N THR A 156 13.65 -3.66 -7.29
CA THR A 156 12.25 -4.13 -7.32
C THR A 156 12.02 -5.38 -6.47
N GLU A 157 13.03 -6.22 -6.27
CA GLU A 157 12.93 -7.41 -5.42
C GLU A 157 12.65 -7.05 -3.95
N PHE A 158 12.89 -5.80 -3.52
CA PHE A 158 12.54 -5.31 -2.19
C PHE A 158 11.08 -4.83 -2.16
N ALA A 159 10.21 -5.60 -1.50
CA ALA A 159 8.78 -5.28 -1.40
C ALA A 159 8.47 -4.29 -0.28
N GLY A 160 9.30 -4.27 0.77
CA GLY A 160 9.13 -3.34 1.88
C GLY A 160 9.74 -3.84 3.19
N SER A 161 9.48 -3.10 4.26
CA SER A 161 9.92 -3.46 5.61
C SER A 161 8.76 -3.36 6.59
N PHE A 162 8.70 -4.30 7.53
CA PHE A 162 7.96 -4.08 8.76
C PHE A 162 8.85 -3.31 9.73
N VAL A 163 8.32 -2.23 10.31
CA VAL A 163 9.03 -1.45 11.33
C VAL A 163 8.09 -1.15 12.49
N ASN A 164 8.49 -1.54 13.69
CA ASN A 164 7.85 -1.12 14.92
C ASN A 164 8.83 -0.28 15.75
N VAL A 165 8.37 0.90 16.16
CA VAL A 165 9.08 1.76 17.11
C VAL A 165 8.67 1.37 18.53
N SER A 166 9.67 1.25 19.41
CA SER A 166 9.45 0.93 20.81
C SER A 166 8.47 1.92 21.46
N HIS A 167 7.48 1.40 22.17
CA HIS A 167 6.55 2.18 22.96
C HIS A 167 6.19 1.40 24.24
N LYS A 168 6.26 2.09 25.39
CA LYS A 168 6.07 1.52 26.74
C LYS A 168 4.61 1.22 27.06
N ARG A 169 3.96 0.37 26.27
CA ARG A 169 2.59 -0.11 26.50
C ARG A 169 2.61 -1.63 26.78
N ALA A 170 1.54 -2.34 26.43
CA ALA A 170 1.38 -3.76 26.67
C ALA A 170 2.59 -4.55 26.16
N LYS A 171 2.94 -5.65 26.84
CA LYS A 171 4.18 -6.41 26.59
C LYS A 171 4.24 -7.10 25.22
N LYS A 172 3.10 -7.38 24.58
CA LYS A 172 3.06 -8.03 23.27
C LYS A 172 1.97 -7.43 22.40
N SER A 173 2.26 -7.25 21.13
CA SER A 173 1.29 -6.86 20.10
C SER A 173 1.19 -7.93 19.04
N LYS A 174 0.00 -8.05 18.44
CA LYS A 174 -0.25 -8.86 17.25
C LYS A 174 -0.68 -7.93 16.14
N THR A 175 0.03 -7.94 15.02
CA THR A 175 -0.27 -7.07 13.87
C THR A 175 -0.27 -7.86 12.56
N ARG A 176 -0.65 -7.18 11.48
CA ARG A 176 -0.54 -7.65 10.10
C ARG A 176 0.24 -6.64 9.28
N LEU A 177 0.99 -7.11 8.29
CA LEU A 177 1.62 -6.27 7.26
C LEU A 177 0.91 -6.55 5.92
N ILE A 178 0.62 -5.50 5.17
CA ILE A 178 0.02 -5.58 3.83
C ILE A 178 0.95 -4.83 2.89
N LEU A 179 1.41 -5.49 1.84
CA LEU A 179 2.28 -4.92 0.82
C LEU A 179 1.64 -5.09 -0.56
N GLY A 180 1.50 -4.01 -1.32
CA GLY A 180 1.05 -4.08 -2.71
C GLY A 180 2.16 -4.66 -3.58
N ILE A 181 1.86 -5.75 -4.29
CA ILE A 181 2.85 -6.45 -5.12
C ILE A 181 2.51 -6.40 -6.62
N THR A 182 1.37 -5.82 -7.01
CA THR A 182 0.94 -5.70 -8.42
C THR A 182 2.05 -5.14 -9.31
N GLU A 183 2.65 -4.01 -8.94
CA GLU A 183 3.72 -3.36 -9.70
C GLU A 183 5.02 -4.17 -9.69
N LEU A 184 5.37 -4.76 -8.54
CA LEU A 184 6.59 -5.57 -8.40
C LEU A 184 6.57 -6.80 -9.28
N LEU A 185 5.40 -7.44 -9.43
CA LEU A 185 5.23 -8.62 -10.27
C LEU A 185 5.34 -8.30 -11.76
N GLU A 186 4.93 -7.09 -12.18
CA GLU A 186 5.10 -6.62 -13.55
C GLU A 186 6.58 -6.36 -13.87
N ASP A 187 7.26 -5.64 -12.98
CA ASP A 187 8.66 -5.28 -13.15
C ASP A 187 9.62 -6.49 -13.10
N LEU A 188 9.26 -7.54 -12.33
CA LEU A 188 10.03 -8.79 -12.27
C LEU A 188 9.65 -9.80 -13.36
N GLU A 189 8.70 -9.47 -14.24
CA GLU A 189 8.19 -10.36 -15.29
C GLU A 189 7.62 -11.70 -14.75
N THR A 190 7.17 -11.74 -13.49
CA THR A 190 6.67 -12.96 -12.82
C THR A 190 5.15 -13.04 -12.73
N ASP A 191 4.43 -12.22 -13.50
CA ASP A 191 2.95 -12.22 -13.50
C ASP A 191 2.35 -13.54 -14.02
N GLY A 192 3.12 -14.32 -14.79
CA GLY A 192 2.72 -15.65 -15.26
C GLY A 192 2.97 -16.79 -14.27
N ASP A 193 3.72 -16.56 -13.19
CA ASP A 193 4.15 -17.62 -12.29
C ASP A 193 3.06 -18.00 -11.27
N ASP A 194 2.94 -19.30 -10.99
CA ASP A 194 1.95 -19.90 -10.08
C ASP A 194 2.23 -19.59 -8.61
N SER A 195 3.49 -19.35 -8.29
CA SER A 195 3.96 -19.15 -6.93
C SER A 195 5.15 -18.20 -6.93
N ILE A 196 5.25 -17.39 -5.89
CA ILE A 196 6.37 -16.49 -5.67
C ILE A 196 7.17 -16.94 -4.46
N VAL A 197 8.48 -16.69 -4.49
CA VAL A 197 9.36 -16.92 -3.36
C VAL A 197 9.39 -15.65 -2.53
N VAL A 198 8.91 -15.73 -1.30
CA VAL A 198 8.95 -14.63 -0.33
C VAL A 198 10.04 -14.93 0.67
N ALA A 199 10.93 -13.97 0.86
CA ALA A 199 11.99 -14.04 1.86
C ALA A 199 11.82 -12.97 2.93
N LEU A 200 11.88 -13.39 4.19
CA LEU A 200 11.74 -12.54 5.36
C LEU A 200 13.10 -12.47 6.05
N VAL A 201 13.72 -11.29 6.03
CA VAL A 201 15.08 -11.07 6.57
C VAL A 201 14.99 -10.23 7.84
N PRO A 202 15.22 -10.81 9.03
CA PRO A 202 15.29 -10.03 10.25
C PRO A 202 16.51 -9.08 10.23
N ARG A 203 16.32 -7.81 10.60
CA ARG A 203 17.40 -6.80 10.68
C ARG A 203 17.70 -6.37 12.10
N SER A 204 16.70 -6.39 12.97
CA SER A 204 16.86 -5.99 14.37
C SER A 204 16.12 -6.94 15.31
N ASN A 205 16.39 -8.25 15.20
CA ASN A 205 15.93 -9.20 16.20
C ASN A 205 16.95 -9.26 17.36
N SER A 206 16.48 -8.97 18.57
CA SER A 206 17.25 -9.34 19.75
C SER A 206 16.95 -10.82 20.02
N VAL A 207 17.99 -11.65 20.09
CA VAL A 207 17.90 -13.11 20.35
C VAL A 207 17.05 -13.45 21.60
N SER A 208 16.84 -12.49 22.51
CA SER A 208 16.02 -12.66 23.70
C SER A 208 14.51 -12.65 23.45
N ASP A 209 14.02 -11.99 22.39
CA ASP A 209 12.57 -11.78 22.16
C ASP A 209 12.23 -12.01 20.69
N PRO A 210 11.90 -13.26 20.33
CA PRO A 210 11.66 -13.65 18.95
C PRO A 210 10.37 -13.03 18.41
N VAL A 211 10.43 -12.52 17.18
CA VAL A 211 9.24 -12.17 16.40
C VAL A 211 8.63 -13.46 15.87
N VAL A 212 7.37 -13.71 16.15
CA VAL A 212 6.65 -14.88 15.64
C VAL A 212 5.74 -14.44 14.49
N ILE A 213 5.79 -15.16 13.38
CA ILE A 213 4.92 -14.93 12.23
C ILE A 213 3.96 -16.11 12.15
N SER A 214 2.66 -15.81 12.04
CA SER A 214 1.62 -16.85 12.02
C SER A 214 1.34 -17.40 10.63
N GLY A 215 1.55 -16.62 9.58
CA GLY A 215 1.37 -17.07 8.21
C GLY A 215 1.62 -15.97 7.17
N VAL A 216 1.72 -16.38 5.92
CA VAL A 216 1.89 -15.48 4.76
C VAL A 216 0.91 -15.92 3.67
N LYS A 217 0.15 -14.98 3.13
CA LYS A 217 -0.84 -15.22 2.07
C LYS A 217 -0.90 -14.06 1.09
N ILE A 218 -1.50 -14.29 -0.07
CA ILE A 218 -1.77 -13.26 -1.08
C ILE A 218 -3.29 -13.11 -1.20
N GLU A 219 -3.77 -11.87 -1.15
CA GLU A 219 -5.19 -11.52 -1.26
C GLU A 219 -5.38 -10.42 -2.31
N PHE A 220 -6.62 -10.23 -2.76
CA PHE A 220 -7.01 -9.11 -3.60
C PHE A 220 -7.81 -8.10 -2.77
N VAL A 221 -7.40 -6.84 -2.82
CA VAL A 221 -8.10 -5.74 -2.17
C VAL A 221 -8.62 -4.82 -3.26
N LYS A 222 -9.91 -4.47 -3.19
CA LYS A 222 -10.50 -3.44 -4.04
C LYS A 222 -10.26 -2.09 -3.40
N ASP A 223 -9.85 -1.13 -4.21
CA ASP A 223 -9.80 0.29 -3.86
C ASP A 223 -11.19 0.87 -3.58
#